data_AF-A0A8G1ZGB9-F1
#
_entry.id   AF-A0A8G1ZGB9-F1
#
_cell.length_a   1.000
_cell.length_b   1.000
_cell.length_c   1.000
_cell.angle_alpha   90.00
_cell.angle_beta   90.00
_cell.angle_gamma   90.00
#
_symmetry.space_group_name_H-M   'P 1'
#
loop_
_entity.id
_entity.type
_entity.pdbx_description
1 polymer ?
#
loop_
_entity_poly.entity_id
_entity_poly.type
_entity_poly.pdbx_seq_one_letter_code
_entity_poly.pdbx_strand_id
1 'polypeptide(L)'
;MAGAHVHVLGSAPGACLPAGPAPYVLMAVNGGFLPWPTLVPDIVLLNGHTVVSDNAAQQMTRSLMRGRHATHVLAIANMASLDAFATIGLGWDSIEAMDRAARQRACEQATGLRFRGDRGDRIPSSGVTALCIAIDAGATGVTFSGISMEGGYSYAPGDHARKHIDVDRRALQALGLNPDQLDPTLIRQVPIGTG
;
A
#
# COMPACT_ATOMS: atom_id res chain seq x y z
N MET A 1 11.65 -3.57 8.72
CA MET A 1 10.30 -4.14 8.97
C MET A 1 10.37 -5.35 9.88
N ALA A 2 11.28 -6.30 9.64
CA ALA A 2 11.54 -7.42 10.55
C ALA A 2 11.67 -6.97 12.02
N GLY A 3 10.94 -7.64 12.92
CA GLY A 3 10.98 -7.35 14.36
C GLY A 3 10.21 -6.11 14.81
N ALA A 4 9.59 -5.36 13.89
CA ALA A 4 8.84 -4.14 14.20
C ALA A 4 7.33 -4.30 14.00
N HIS A 5 6.55 -3.50 14.72
CA HIS A 5 5.15 -3.27 14.38
C HIS A 5 5.08 -2.36 13.15
N VAL A 6 4.23 -2.69 12.18
CA VAL A 6 4.03 -1.90 10.96
C VAL A 6 2.59 -1.37 10.91
N HIS A 7 2.43 -0.09 10.64
CA HIS A 7 1.13 0.49 10.28
C HIS A 7 1.09 0.75 8.77
N VAL A 8 0.18 0.08 8.07
CA VAL A 8 -0.07 0.28 6.65
C VAL A 8 -1.18 1.32 6.48
N LEU A 9 -0.80 2.47 5.91
CA LEU A 9 -1.73 3.54 5.57
C LEU A 9 -2.15 3.43 4.11
N GLY A 10 -3.34 2.87 3.89
CA GLY A 10 -3.94 2.75 2.57
C GLY A 10 -4.40 4.09 1.99
N SER A 11 -4.91 4.05 0.76
CA SER A 11 -5.35 5.22 0.00
C SER A 11 -6.86 5.44 -0.01
N ALA A 12 -7.67 4.60 0.62
CA ALA A 12 -9.14 4.76 0.60
C ALA A 12 -9.58 5.99 1.43
N PRO A 13 -10.69 6.65 1.07
CA PRO A 13 -11.23 7.77 1.82
C PRO A 13 -11.40 7.47 3.31
N GLY A 14 -11.08 8.46 4.14
CA GLY A 14 -11.21 8.36 5.59
C GLY A 14 -10.12 7.55 6.31
N ALA A 15 -9.06 7.14 5.61
CA ALA A 15 -7.86 6.57 6.23
C ALA A 15 -7.42 7.39 7.46
N CYS A 16 -6.92 6.71 8.48
CA CYS A 16 -6.58 7.31 9.76
C CYS A 16 -5.27 6.75 10.33
N LEU A 17 -4.58 7.55 11.12
CA LEU A 17 -3.35 7.16 11.82
C LEU A 17 -3.66 6.76 13.26
N PRO A 18 -2.90 5.81 13.85
CA PRO A 18 -2.93 5.56 15.29
C PRO A 18 -2.69 6.83 16.10
N ALA A 19 -3.38 6.98 17.23
CA ALA A 19 -3.18 8.10 18.12
C ALA A 19 -1.80 8.05 18.80
N GLY A 20 -1.10 9.19 18.83
CA GLY A 20 0.19 9.34 19.51
C GLY A 20 1.41 9.07 18.61
N PRO A 21 2.63 9.35 19.11
CA PRO A 21 3.87 9.08 18.39
C PRO A 21 4.08 7.57 18.24
N ALA A 22 4.65 7.17 17.09
CA ALA A 22 4.68 5.78 16.64
C ALA A 22 5.78 4.94 17.30
N PRO A 23 5.46 3.87 18.06
CA PRO A 23 6.34 2.72 18.22
C PRO A 23 6.20 1.75 17.02
N TYR A 24 5.94 2.28 15.81
CA TYR A 24 5.68 1.50 14.61
C TYR A 24 6.35 2.12 13.38
N VAL A 25 6.62 1.28 12.39
CA VAL A 25 7.03 1.71 11.05
C VAL A 25 5.78 2.08 10.25
N LEU A 26 5.71 3.30 9.73
CA LEU A 26 4.63 3.77 8.88
C LEU A 26 4.92 3.44 7.41
N MET A 27 4.13 2.55 6.82
CA MET A 27 4.15 2.26 5.39
C MET A 27 2.92 2.88 4.71
N ALA A 28 3.11 3.95 3.95
CA ALA A 28 2.05 4.58 3.16
C ALA A 28 1.96 3.97 1.75
N VAL A 29 0.74 3.76 1.27
CA VAL A 29 0.48 3.21 -0.05
C VAL A 29 0.22 4.35 -1.03
N ASN A 30 1.06 4.48 -2.06
CA ASN A 30 1.03 5.59 -3.00
C ASN A 30 0.90 6.94 -2.26
N GLY A 31 -0.17 7.69 -2.51
CA GLY A 31 -0.44 9.00 -1.91
C GLY A 31 -1.19 8.94 -0.57
N GLY A 32 -1.31 7.76 0.07
CA GLY A 32 -2.12 7.60 1.28
C GLY A 32 -1.80 8.60 2.39
N PHE A 33 -0.55 9.08 2.47
CA PHE A 33 -0.08 10.06 3.45
C PHE A 33 -0.36 11.53 3.11
N LEU A 34 -0.80 11.84 1.88
CA LEU A 34 -0.97 13.22 1.41
C LEU A 34 -1.94 14.08 2.24
N PRO A 35 -3.02 13.53 2.84
CA PRO A 35 -3.90 14.28 3.74
C PRO A 35 -3.22 14.85 4.99
N TRP A 36 -2.01 14.38 5.35
CA TRP A 36 -1.23 14.88 6.48
C TRP A 36 -0.02 15.68 5.96
N PRO A 37 -0.07 17.02 5.92
CA PRO A 37 0.96 17.85 5.24
C PRO A 37 2.37 17.70 5.79
N THR A 38 2.50 17.42 7.08
CA THR A 38 3.79 17.31 7.79
C THR A 38 4.25 15.88 7.97
N LEU A 39 3.47 14.88 7.54
CA LEU A 39 3.81 13.48 7.69
C LEU A 39 4.90 13.09 6.69
N VAL A 40 5.94 12.45 7.20
CA VAL A 40 7.00 11.78 6.44
C VAL A 40 6.88 10.28 6.73
N PRO A 41 6.39 9.46 5.78
CA PRO A 41 6.34 8.02 5.96
C PRO A 41 7.75 7.41 6.02
N ASP A 42 7.92 6.37 6.84
CA ASP A 42 9.14 5.58 6.82
C ASP A 42 9.29 4.85 5.48
N ILE A 43 8.18 4.33 4.96
CA ILE A 43 8.12 3.63 3.68
C ILE A 43 6.96 4.17 2.86
N VAL A 44 7.20 4.48 1.58
CA VAL A 44 6.13 4.63 0.57
C VAL A 44 6.20 3.45 -0.40
N LEU A 45 5.16 2.62 -0.41
CA LEU A 45 4.97 1.62 -1.46
C LEU A 45 4.35 2.30 -2.69
N LEU A 46 5.16 2.56 -3.71
CA LEU A 46 4.77 3.34 -4.87
C LEU A 46 4.58 2.44 -6.10
N ASN A 47 3.37 2.45 -6.65
CA ASN A 47 3.05 1.64 -7.82
C ASN A 47 3.51 2.33 -9.12
N GLY A 48 4.19 1.60 -10.01
CA GLY A 48 4.56 2.12 -11.33
C GLY A 48 3.39 2.69 -12.13
N HIS A 49 2.17 2.18 -11.95
CA HIS A 49 0.96 2.77 -12.55
C HIS A 49 0.71 4.22 -12.12
N THR A 50 1.03 4.58 -10.87
CA THR A 50 0.95 5.97 -10.38
C THR A 50 1.97 6.87 -11.07
N VAL A 51 3.11 6.31 -11.46
CA VAL A 51 4.16 7.03 -12.19
C VAL A 51 3.74 7.29 -13.63
N VAL A 52 3.30 6.26 -14.36
CA VAL A 52 3.17 6.32 -15.83
C VAL A 52 1.75 6.55 -16.35
N SER A 53 0.72 6.41 -15.51
CA SER A 53 -0.64 6.57 -16.01
C SER A 53 -0.99 8.05 -16.23
N ASP A 54 -1.59 8.33 -17.38
CA ASP A 54 -2.07 9.67 -17.74
C ASP A 54 -3.49 9.96 -17.23
N ASN A 55 -4.10 9.08 -16.44
CA ASN A 55 -5.41 9.39 -15.88
C ASN A 55 -5.33 10.54 -14.86
N ALA A 56 -6.39 11.34 -14.78
CA ALA A 56 -6.45 12.56 -13.97
C ALA A 56 -6.12 12.31 -12.48
N ALA A 57 -6.55 11.17 -11.92
CA ALA A 57 -6.26 10.83 -10.52
C ALA A 57 -4.76 10.60 -10.28
N GLN A 58 -4.08 9.90 -11.18
CA GLN A 58 -2.62 9.70 -11.05
C GLN A 58 -1.86 11.00 -11.32
N GLN A 59 -2.29 11.83 -12.28
CA GLN A 59 -1.72 13.17 -12.48
C GLN A 59 -1.83 14.03 -11.21
N MET A 60 -3.02 14.07 -10.60
CA MET A 60 -3.26 14.78 -9.33
C MET A 60 -2.37 14.22 -8.22
N THR A 61 -2.30 12.90 -8.07
CA THR A 61 -1.46 12.24 -7.07
C THR A 61 0.00 12.66 -7.21
N ARG A 62 0.54 12.63 -8.44
CA ARG A 62 1.92 13.07 -8.71
C ARG A 62 2.13 14.54 -8.37
N SER A 63 1.16 15.40 -8.71
CA SER A 63 1.22 16.83 -8.39
C SER A 63 1.26 17.07 -6.88
N LEU A 64 0.45 16.35 -6.10
CA LEU A 64 0.39 16.47 -4.64
C LEU A 64 1.62 15.88 -3.93
N MET A 65 2.28 14.89 -4.54
CA MET A 65 3.53 14.32 -4.03
C MET A 65 4.74 15.22 -4.25
N ARG A 66 4.68 16.19 -5.16
CA ARG A 66 5.82 17.04 -5.48
C ARG A 66 6.25 17.86 -4.26
N GLY A 67 7.54 17.79 -3.91
CA GLY A 67 8.12 18.46 -2.76
C GLY A 67 7.84 17.76 -1.42
N ARG A 68 7.17 16.59 -1.43
CA ARG A 68 7.02 15.75 -0.24
C ARG A 68 8.25 14.84 -0.06
N HIS A 69 8.35 14.17 1.09
CA HIS A 69 9.47 13.29 1.42
C HIS A 69 9.00 11.98 2.05
N ALA A 70 9.77 10.91 1.84
CA ALA A 70 9.65 9.63 2.53
C ALA A 70 11.06 9.09 2.84
N THR A 71 11.25 8.38 3.94
CA THR A 71 12.58 7.82 4.27
C THR A 71 13.00 6.77 3.24
N HIS A 72 12.10 5.87 2.88
CA HIS A 72 12.34 4.82 1.89
C HIS A 72 11.19 4.70 0.88
N VAL A 73 11.51 4.48 -0.39
CA VAL A 73 10.53 4.16 -1.44
C VAL A 73 10.69 2.71 -1.87
N LEU A 74 9.65 1.91 -1.67
CA LEU A 74 9.54 0.58 -2.25
C LEU A 74 8.75 0.68 -3.55
N ALA A 75 9.47 0.67 -4.67
CA ALA A 75 8.91 0.90 -6.00
C ALA A 75 8.45 -0.41 -6.63
N ILE A 76 7.14 -0.57 -6.87
CA ILE A 76 6.62 -1.65 -7.71
C ILE A 76 6.90 -1.27 -9.18
N ALA A 77 8.14 -1.47 -9.61
CA ALA A 77 8.75 -0.94 -10.83
C ALA A 77 8.33 -1.65 -12.13
N ASN A 78 7.25 -2.42 -12.08
CA ASN A 78 6.82 -3.29 -13.17
C ASN A 78 6.29 -2.57 -14.41
N MET A 79 6.11 -1.26 -14.32
CA MET A 79 5.60 -0.39 -15.38
C MET A 79 6.47 0.85 -15.61
N ALA A 80 7.53 1.02 -14.82
CA ALA A 80 8.31 2.25 -14.79
C ALA A 80 9.75 1.95 -14.35
N SER A 81 10.75 2.54 -15.03
CA SER A 81 12.12 2.52 -14.53
C SER A 81 12.23 3.30 -13.22
N LEU A 82 13.27 3.06 -12.42
CA LEU A 82 13.53 3.86 -11.22
C LEU A 82 13.67 5.35 -11.54
N ASP A 83 14.28 5.69 -12.68
CA ASP A 83 14.38 7.08 -13.16
C ASP A 83 13.00 7.72 -13.37
N ALA A 84 12.01 6.94 -13.82
CA ALA A 84 10.65 7.45 -13.99
C ALA A 84 10.02 7.83 -12.64
N PHE A 85 10.33 7.12 -11.54
CA PHE A 85 9.84 7.50 -10.20
C PHE A 85 10.38 8.87 -9.77
N ALA A 86 11.60 9.24 -10.18
CA ALA A 86 12.19 10.56 -9.86
C ALA A 86 11.39 11.72 -10.47
N THR A 87 10.69 11.49 -11.58
CA THR A 87 9.89 12.52 -12.27
C THR A 87 8.66 12.98 -11.47
N ILE A 88 8.23 12.19 -10.47
CA ILE A 88 7.09 12.56 -9.60
C ILE A 88 7.44 13.77 -8.73
N GLY A 89 8.71 13.93 -8.35
CA GLY A 89 9.16 14.97 -7.45
C GLY A 89 8.86 14.69 -5.97
N LEU A 90 8.56 13.44 -5.61
CA LEU A 90 8.68 12.95 -4.24
C LEU A 90 10.19 12.80 -3.94
N GLY A 91 10.68 13.32 -2.82
CA GLY A 91 12.05 13.03 -2.36
C GLY A 91 12.13 11.75 -1.54
N TRP A 92 13.30 11.13 -1.47
CA TRP A 92 13.58 9.98 -0.61
C TRP A 92 15.04 9.85 -0.23
N ASP A 93 15.32 9.22 0.92
CA ASP A 93 16.69 8.88 1.31
C ASP A 93 17.19 7.62 0.58
N SER A 94 16.28 6.68 0.30
CA SER A 94 16.59 5.44 -0.41
C SER A 94 15.41 4.90 -1.22
N ILE A 95 15.71 4.14 -2.28
CA ILE A 95 14.70 3.51 -3.15
C ILE A 95 15.11 2.06 -3.47
N GLU A 96 14.14 1.14 -3.42
CA GLU A 96 14.30 -0.26 -3.80
C GLU A 96 13.25 -0.65 -4.85
N ALA A 97 13.66 -1.38 -5.89
CA ALA A 97 12.75 -1.92 -6.89
C ALA A 97 12.21 -3.30 -6.46
N MET A 98 10.88 -3.44 -6.48
CA MET A 98 10.19 -4.72 -6.35
C MET A 98 9.57 -5.10 -7.70
N ASP A 99 10.03 -6.22 -8.25
CA ASP A 99 9.46 -6.79 -9.47
C ASP A 99 8.13 -7.54 -9.20
N ARG A 100 7.48 -7.98 -10.28
CA ARG A 100 6.19 -8.69 -10.22
C ARG A 100 6.30 -10.01 -9.47
N ALA A 101 7.41 -10.72 -9.65
CA ALA A 101 7.64 -12.01 -9.04
C ALA A 101 7.87 -11.87 -7.54
N ALA A 102 8.62 -10.86 -7.10
CA ALA A 102 8.83 -10.50 -5.70
C ALA A 102 7.51 -10.10 -5.03
N ARG A 103 6.72 -9.24 -5.69
CA ARG A 103 5.39 -8.88 -5.21
C ARG A 103 4.48 -10.10 -5.05
N GLN A 104 4.44 -10.97 -6.06
CA GLN A 104 3.65 -12.20 -6.01
C GLN A 104 4.13 -13.10 -4.87
N ARG A 105 5.43 -13.35 -4.76
CA ARG A 105 6.00 -14.18 -3.69
C ARG A 105 5.62 -13.66 -2.31
N ALA A 106 5.77 -12.37 -2.03
CA ALA A 106 5.38 -11.78 -0.75
C ALA A 106 3.90 -12.02 -0.42
N CYS A 107 3.02 -11.85 -1.41
CA CYS A 107 1.60 -12.16 -1.25
C CYS A 107 1.34 -13.66 -1.01
N GLU A 108 2.00 -14.55 -1.75
CA GLU A 108 1.83 -16.00 -1.59
C GLU A 108 2.36 -16.50 -0.24
N GLN A 109 3.49 -15.98 0.23
CA GLN A 109 4.05 -16.32 1.54
C GLN A 109 3.15 -15.83 2.68
N ALA A 110 2.69 -14.58 2.62
CA ALA A 110 1.83 -14.02 3.66
C ALA A 110 0.45 -14.69 3.74
N THR A 111 -0.13 -15.09 2.61
CA THR A 111 -1.51 -15.60 2.54
C THR A 111 -1.61 -17.13 2.45
N GLY A 112 -0.52 -17.83 2.13
CA GLY A 112 -0.55 -19.26 1.78
C GLY A 112 -1.29 -19.57 0.47
N LEU A 113 -1.78 -18.56 -0.26
CA LEU A 113 -2.47 -18.73 -1.53
C LEU A 113 -1.48 -18.81 -2.70
N ARG A 114 -1.93 -19.41 -3.81
CA ARG A 114 -1.25 -19.28 -5.12
C ARG A 114 -2.05 -18.35 -6.02
N PHE A 115 -1.40 -17.32 -6.54
CA PHE A 115 -2.02 -16.37 -7.46
C PHE A 115 -1.78 -16.80 -8.91
N ARG A 116 -2.83 -16.79 -9.74
CA ARG A 116 -2.79 -17.28 -11.13
C ARG A 116 -2.22 -16.26 -12.14
N GLY A 117 -1.46 -15.28 -11.65
CA GLY A 117 -0.85 -14.23 -12.45
C GLY A 117 -0.36 -13.07 -11.58
N ASP A 118 0.31 -12.13 -12.23
CA ASP A 118 1.15 -11.12 -11.57
C ASP A 118 0.71 -9.66 -11.85
N ARG A 119 -0.44 -9.50 -12.51
CA ARG A 119 -0.95 -8.22 -13.00
C ARG A 119 -2.48 -8.15 -12.96
N GLY A 120 -2.98 -6.92 -12.88
CA GLY A 120 -4.42 -6.64 -12.89
C GLY A 120 -5.13 -7.29 -11.69
N ASP A 121 -6.34 -7.77 -11.93
CA ASP A 121 -7.22 -8.49 -11.00
C ASP A 121 -6.69 -9.87 -10.54
N ARG A 122 -5.53 -10.31 -11.03
CA ARG A 122 -4.90 -11.58 -10.65
C ARG A 122 -3.96 -11.49 -9.46
N ILE A 123 -3.60 -10.28 -9.03
CA ILE A 123 -2.75 -10.02 -7.87
C ILE A 123 -3.41 -8.98 -6.95
N PRO A 124 -3.25 -9.08 -5.60
CA PRO A 124 -3.88 -8.13 -4.68
C PRO A 124 -3.53 -6.68 -4.99
N SER A 125 -4.41 -5.73 -4.68
CA SER A 125 -4.18 -4.29 -4.80
C SER A 125 -2.93 -3.84 -4.04
N SER A 126 -2.47 -2.61 -4.28
CA SER A 126 -1.27 -2.09 -3.59
C SER A 126 -1.46 -2.04 -2.07
N GLY A 127 -2.68 -1.79 -1.58
CA GLY A 127 -3.00 -1.80 -0.15
C GLY A 127 -2.85 -3.18 0.48
N VAL A 128 -3.47 -4.20 -0.11
CA VAL A 128 -3.35 -5.59 0.38
C VAL A 128 -1.93 -6.14 0.16
N THR A 129 -1.27 -5.73 -0.93
CA THR A 129 0.15 -6.04 -1.17
C THR A 129 1.03 -5.49 -0.05
N ALA A 130 0.79 -4.26 0.43
CA ALA A 130 1.55 -3.69 1.55
C ALA A 130 1.40 -4.50 2.84
N LEU A 131 0.18 -4.99 3.15
CA LEU A 131 -0.03 -5.91 4.28
C LEU A 131 0.82 -7.18 4.11
N CYS A 132 0.79 -7.79 2.92
CA CYS A 132 1.54 -9.02 2.65
C CYS A 132 3.05 -8.81 2.77
N ILE A 133 3.57 -7.69 2.23
CA ILE A 133 5.00 -7.34 2.34
C ILE A 133 5.41 -7.19 3.80
N ALA A 134 4.60 -6.52 4.63
CA ALA A 134 4.91 -6.35 6.04
C ALA A 134 4.99 -7.70 6.78
N ILE A 135 4.06 -8.60 6.49
CA ILE A 135 4.01 -9.96 7.08
C ILE A 135 5.20 -10.81 6.60
N ASP A 136 5.44 -10.88 5.29
CA ASP A 136 6.54 -11.63 4.69
C ASP A 136 7.91 -11.12 5.18
N ALA A 137 8.04 -9.81 5.40
CA ALA A 137 9.24 -9.20 5.98
C ALA A 137 9.42 -9.46 7.49
N GLY A 138 8.54 -10.23 8.14
CA GLY A 138 8.67 -10.61 9.54
C GLY A 138 8.26 -9.51 10.54
N ALA A 139 7.28 -8.66 10.20
CA ALA A 139 6.71 -7.73 11.17
C ALA A 139 6.11 -8.50 12.38
N THR A 140 6.32 -7.97 13.59
CA THR A 140 5.79 -8.56 14.83
C THR A 140 4.32 -8.21 15.06
N GLY A 141 3.82 -7.19 14.37
CA GLY A 141 2.43 -6.78 14.35
C GLY A 141 2.15 -5.96 13.09
N VAL A 142 0.98 -6.14 12.49
CA VAL A 142 0.54 -5.32 11.35
C VAL A 142 -0.82 -4.73 11.67
N THR A 143 -0.90 -3.41 11.59
CA THR A 143 -2.16 -2.67 11.65
C THR A 143 -2.36 -1.91 10.35
N PHE A 144 -3.61 -1.56 10.03
CA PHE A 144 -3.90 -0.80 8.82
C PHE A 144 -5.17 0.03 8.93
N SER A 145 -5.26 1.03 8.07
CA SER A 145 -6.47 1.79 7.74
C SER A 145 -6.46 2.14 6.24
N GLY A 146 -7.53 2.73 5.71
CA GLY A 146 -7.54 3.17 4.31
C GLY A 146 -7.54 2.03 3.27
N ILE A 147 -7.98 0.83 3.66
CA ILE A 147 -8.24 -0.29 2.75
C ILE A 147 -9.74 -0.57 2.79
N SER A 148 -10.44 -0.21 1.71
CA SER A 148 -11.87 -0.50 1.49
C SER A 148 -12.06 -1.70 0.55
N MET A 149 -13.26 -2.24 0.40
CA MET A 149 -13.65 -3.03 -0.79
C MET A 149 -14.37 -2.18 -1.85
N GLU A 150 -14.75 -0.96 -1.47
CA GLU A 150 -15.34 0.05 -2.33
C GLU A 150 -14.25 0.85 -3.08
N GLY A 151 -14.63 1.55 -4.15
CA GLY A 151 -13.73 2.37 -4.96
C GLY A 151 -13.22 3.65 -4.27
N GLY A 152 -12.42 4.44 -5.00
CA GLY A 152 -12.00 5.79 -4.59
C GLY A 152 -10.61 5.94 -3.97
N TYR A 153 -10.14 7.20 -3.89
CA TYR A 153 -8.87 7.60 -3.27
C TYR A 153 -9.11 8.76 -2.28
N SER A 154 -8.47 8.76 -1.10
CA SER A 154 -8.59 9.81 -0.07
C SER A 154 -8.08 11.17 -0.52
N TYR A 155 -7.22 11.19 -1.54
CA TYR A 155 -6.51 12.37 -2.04
C TYR A 155 -6.88 12.74 -3.48
N ALA A 156 -7.81 12.01 -4.11
CA ALA A 156 -8.27 12.31 -5.47
C ALA A 156 -9.79 12.11 -5.57
N PRO A 157 -10.58 13.19 -5.79
CA PRO A 157 -12.02 13.07 -5.96
C PRO A 157 -12.37 12.36 -7.28
N GLY A 158 -13.31 11.40 -7.22
CA GLY A 158 -13.82 10.67 -8.39
C GLY A 158 -14.33 9.27 -8.04
N ASP A 159 -15.26 8.74 -8.85
CA ASP A 159 -15.69 7.34 -8.77
C ASP A 159 -14.67 6.45 -9.48
N HIS A 160 -13.78 5.86 -8.69
CA HIS A 160 -12.75 4.95 -9.19
C HIS A 160 -13.16 3.52 -8.91
N ALA A 161 -13.81 2.89 -9.89
CA ALA A 161 -14.20 1.49 -9.82
C ALA A 161 -13.02 0.59 -9.42
N ARG A 162 -13.22 -0.21 -8.37
CA ARG A 162 -12.19 -1.09 -7.83
C ARG A 162 -12.07 -2.36 -8.68
N LYS A 163 -10.90 -2.57 -9.28
CA LYS A 163 -10.64 -3.71 -10.19
C LYS A 163 -10.14 -4.98 -9.51
N HIS A 164 -9.79 -4.93 -8.23
CA HIS A 164 -9.13 -6.02 -7.50
C HIS A 164 -10.02 -6.71 -6.46
N ILE A 165 -11.34 -6.52 -6.52
CA ILE A 165 -12.26 -6.93 -5.43
C ILE A 165 -12.11 -8.42 -5.08
N ASP A 166 -12.18 -9.31 -6.06
CA ASP A 166 -12.16 -10.76 -5.80
C ASP A 166 -10.83 -11.25 -5.24
N VAL A 167 -9.72 -10.73 -5.77
CA VAL A 167 -8.37 -11.11 -5.33
C VAL A 167 -8.03 -10.51 -3.97
N ASP A 168 -8.43 -9.26 -3.71
CA ASP A 168 -8.30 -8.63 -2.40
C ASP A 168 -9.11 -9.39 -1.36
N ARG A 169 -10.37 -9.72 -1.66
CA ARG A 169 -11.27 -10.49 -0.79
C ARG A 169 -10.64 -11.81 -0.37
N ARG A 170 -10.14 -12.59 -1.34
CA ARG A 170 -9.47 -13.87 -1.07
C ARG A 170 -8.21 -13.71 -0.22
N ALA A 171 -7.37 -12.73 -0.54
CA ALA A 171 -6.14 -12.47 0.20
C ALA A 171 -6.44 -12.05 1.64
N LEU A 172 -7.36 -11.11 1.85
CA LEU A 172 -7.78 -10.64 3.17
C LEU A 172 -8.40 -11.77 4.02
N GLN A 173 -9.24 -12.61 3.43
CA GLN A 173 -9.79 -13.80 4.10
C GLN A 173 -8.68 -14.76 4.54
N ALA A 174 -7.67 -14.98 3.70
CA ALA A 174 -6.52 -15.81 4.04
C ALA A 174 -5.66 -15.20 5.16
N LEU A 175 -5.64 -13.88 5.27
CA LEU A 175 -5.05 -13.15 6.41
C LEU A 175 -5.95 -13.13 7.66
N GLY A 176 -7.06 -13.87 7.68
CA GLY A 176 -7.98 -13.92 8.82
C GLY A 176 -8.86 -12.68 9.00
N LEU A 177 -8.98 -11.83 7.98
CA LEU A 177 -9.83 -10.64 8.00
C LEU A 177 -11.16 -10.92 7.30
N ASN A 178 -12.23 -10.22 7.72
CA ASN A 178 -13.52 -10.25 7.03
C ASN A 178 -13.64 -9.03 6.08
N PRO A 179 -13.58 -9.21 4.74
CA PRO A 179 -13.64 -8.12 3.77
C PRO A 179 -14.94 -7.33 3.80
N ASP A 180 -16.05 -7.98 4.17
CA ASP A 180 -17.38 -7.35 4.24
C ASP A 180 -17.57 -6.47 5.48
N GLN A 181 -16.64 -6.56 6.43
CA GLN A 181 -16.62 -5.75 7.64
C GLN A 181 -15.49 -4.72 7.61
N LEU A 182 -14.79 -4.54 6.48
CA LEU A 182 -13.75 -3.52 6.39
C LEU A 182 -14.37 -2.13 6.38
N ASP A 183 -13.85 -1.29 7.27
CA ASP A 183 -14.14 0.14 7.32
C ASP A 183 -12.80 0.85 7.17
N PRO A 184 -12.57 1.64 6.10
CA PRO A 184 -11.31 2.33 5.88
C PRO A 184 -11.02 3.40 6.94
N THR A 185 -12.02 3.82 7.72
CA THR A 185 -11.90 4.83 8.78
C THR A 185 -11.46 4.27 10.12
N LEU A 186 -11.38 2.94 10.24
CA LEU A 186 -11.01 2.26 11.47
C LEU A 186 -9.64 1.59 11.32
N ILE A 187 -8.84 1.69 12.37
CA ILE A 187 -7.59 0.94 12.46
C ILE A 187 -7.92 -0.51 12.79
N ARG A 188 -7.38 -1.42 11.99
CA ARG A 188 -7.55 -2.86 12.17
C ARG A 188 -6.19 -3.53 12.34
N GLN A 189 -6.18 -4.60 13.10
CA GLN A 189 -5.01 -5.45 13.26
C GLN A 189 -5.16 -6.68 12.38
N VAL A 190 -4.09 -7.05 11.68
CA VAL A 190 -4.01 -8.34 11.00
C VAL A 190 -3.67 -9.41 12.04
N PRO A 191 -4.44 -10.51 12.13
CA PRO A 191 -4.06 -11.66 12.93
C PRO A 191 -2.77 -12.28 12.37
N ILE A 192 -1.63 -12.00 13.00
CA ILE A 192 -0.37 -12.68 12.69
C ILE A 192 -0.29 -13.86 13.64
N GLY A 193 -0.24 -15.07 13.10
CA GLY A 193 0.02 -16.26 13.92
C GLY A 193 1.37 -16.09 14.59
N THR A 194 1.40 -16.15 15.92
CA THR A 194 2.65 -16.39 16.64
C THR A 194 3.09 -17.80 16.21
N GLY A 195 4.05 -17.87 15.30
CA GLY A 195 4.68 -19.14 14.93
C GLY A 195 5.19 -19.89 16.16
#